data_AF-A0A8C8UIR1-F1
#
_entry.id   AF-A0A8C8UIR1-F1
#
_cell.length_a   1.000
_cell.length_b   1.000
_cell.length_c   1.000
_cell.angle_alpha   90.00
_cell.angle_beta   90.00
_cell.angle_gamma   90.00
#
_symmetry.space_group_name_H-M   'P 1'
#
loop_
_entity.id
_entity.type
_entity.pdbx_description
1 polymer ?
#
loop_
_entity_poly.entity_id
_entity_poly.type
_entity_poly.pdbx_seq_one_letter_code
_entity_poly.pdbx_strand_id
1 'polypeptide(L)'
;MKNRQLYLYIHKKCVPYWVPILSCFAFFPQTLLAEATSHRESIEKIAEEQKNKYLGLYTILPSEISLQLAEAALDLKIHDQIQEKIQEIEQGKAISQEFGRQIQKVAKDLTTILTKLKAKTDNLLQAKTDQKILGEELDGCNSKLMELDAAVQTFSEQHGQLGKPLAKKIGKLMELHQQTIRQAENRLSKLNQASSHLEEYNEMLESILKWIEKAKVLVHGNIAWNSASQLREQYILHQIYFR
;
A
#
# COMPACT_ATOMS: atom_id res chain seq x y z
N MET A 1 8.75 -28.02 23.09
CA MET A 1 8.52 -28.97 21.96
C MET A 1 7.10 -29.57 21.88
N LYS A 2 6.30 -29.62 22.96
CA LYS A 2 4.96 -30.27 22.96
C LYS A 2 3.85 -29.54 22.17
N ASN A 3 3.93 -28.23 21.94
CA ASN A 3 2.86 -27.47 21.25
C ASN A 3 2.87 -27.59 19.72
N ARG A 4 4.02 -27.88 19.08
CA ARG A 4 4.06 -28.05 17.61
C ARG A 4 3.39 -29.34 17.14
N GLN A 5 3.52 -30.42 17.92
CA GLN A 5 2.90 -31.70 17.56
C GLN A 5 1.38 -31.68 17.72
N LEU A 6 0.85 -30.98 18.73
CA LEU A 6 -0.59 -30.83 18.89
C LEU A 6 -1.21 -30.02 17.74
N TYR A 7 -0.52 -28.96 17.29
CA TYR A 7 -0.97 -28.15 16.16
C TYR A 7 -0.94 -28.92 14.84
N LEU A 8 0.13 -29.68 14.58
CA LEU A 8 0.25 -30.57 13.41
C LEU A 8 -0.78 -31.72 13.44
N TYR A 9 -1.13 -32.22 14.61
CA TYR A 9 -2.13 -33.28 14.79
C TYR A 9 -3.55 -32.76 14.53
N ILE A 10 -3.89 -31.57 15.05
CA ILE A 10 -5.19 -30.93 14.80
C ILE A 10 -5.30 -30.50 13.33
N HIS A 11 -4.23 -29.96 12.74
CA HIS A 11 -4.23 -29.54 11.33
C HIS A 11 -4.32 -30.75 10.37
N LYS A 12 -3.62 -31.86 10.65
CA LYS A 12 -3.75 -33.10 9.84
C LYS A 12 -5.11 -33.79 10.00
N LYS A 13 -5.74 -33.72 11.18
CA LYS A 13 -7.06 -34.30 11.40
C LYS A 13 -8.21 -33.44 10.90
N CYS A 14 -8.16 -32.11 10.96
CA CYS A 14 -9.29 -31.26 10.59
C CYS A 14 -9.31 -30.86 9.11
N VAL A 15 -8.16 -30.61 8.47
CA VAL A 15 -8.11 -30.19 7.05
C VAL A 15 -8.84 -31.13 6.07
N PRO A 16 -8.73 -32.47 6.14
CA PRO A 16 -9.45 -33.35 5.22
C PRO A 16 -10.98 -33.34 5.37
N TYR A 17 -11.54 -32.78 6.46
CA TYR A 17 -12.98 -32.61 6.62
C TYR A 17 -13.49 -31.25 6.14
N TRP A 18 -12.63 -30.25 6.04
CA TRP A 18 -13.01 -28.91 5.56
C TRP A 18 -12.86 -28.77 4.04
N VAL A 19 -11.95 -29.51 3.42
CA VAL A 19 -11.75 -29.51 1.96
C VAL A 19 -12.99 -30.01 1.18
N PRO A 20 -13.66 -31.11 1.57
CA PRO A 20 -14.90 -31.54 0.92
C PRO A 20 -16.06 -30.56 1.14
N ILE A 21 -16.12 -29.90 2.30
CA ILE A 21 -17.16 -28.92 2.61
C ILE A 21 -16.98 -27.67 1.76
N LEU A 22 -15.75 -27.16 1.63
CA LEU A 22 -15.44 -26.02 0.76
C LEU A 22 -15.60 -26.36 -0.73
N SER A 23 -15.29 -27.60 -1.16
CA SER A 23 -15.58 -28.03 -2.54
C SER A 23 -17.07 -28.19 -2.79
N CYS A 24 -17.84 -28.70 -1.82
CA CYS A 24 -19.30 -28.72 -1.89
C CYS A 24 -19.87 -27.29 -2.03
N PHE A 25 -19.38 -26.31 -1.27
CA PHE A 25 -19.86 -24.92 -1.40
C PHE A 25 -19.54 -24.25 -2.74
N ALA A 26 -18.43 -24.63 -3.40
CA ALA A 26 -18.09 -24.12 -4.74
C ALA A 26 -18.81 -24.87 -5.87
N PHE A 27 -19.09 -26.17 -5.68
CA PHE A 27 -19.71 -27.04 -6.69
C PHE A 27 -21.24 -26.96 -6.68
N PHE A 28 -21.84 -26.79 -5.50
CA PHE A 28 -23.29 -26.70 -5.31
C PHE A 28 -23.98 -25.64 -6.19
N PRO A 29 -23.49 -24.38 -6.31
CA PRO A 29 -24.13 -23.40 -7.18
C PRO A 29 -24.03 -23.74 -8.68
N GLN A 30 -22.98 -24.42 -9.13
CA GLN A 30 -22.83 -24.83 -10.54
C GLN A 30 -23.77 -25.99 -10.90
N THR A 31 -23.92 -26.97 -10.01
CA THR A 31 -24.88 -28.07 -10.19
C THR A 31 -26.33 -27.60 -10.13
N LEU A 32 -26.67 -26.68 -9.21
CA LEU A 32 -28.02 -26.11 -9.12
C LEU A 32 -28.38 -25.29 -10.37
N LEU A 33 -27.41 -24.58 -10.94
CA LEU A 33 -27.60 -23.80 -12.16
C LEU A 33 -27.78 -24.70 -13.38
N ALA A 34 -26.99 -25.77 -13.50
CA ALA A 34 -27.16 -26.78 -14.56
C ALA A 34 -28.51 -27.50 -14.47
N GLU A 35 -28.93 -27.90 -13.27
CA GLU A 35 -30.21 -28.54 -13.02
C GLU A 35 -31.39 -27.59 -13.30
N ALA A 36 -31.28 -26.32 -12.90
CA ALA A 36 -32.26 -25.29 -13.22
C ALA A 36 -32.36 -25.02 -14.74
N THR A 37 -31.24 -25.01 -15.46
CA THR A 37 -31.26 -24.86 -16.93
C THR A 37 -31.89 -26.04 -17.64
N SER A 38 -31.65 -27.27 -17.16
CA SER A 38 -32.28 -28.47 -17.71
C SER A 38 -33.79 -28.51 -17.44
N HIS A 39 -34.21 -28.10 -16.25
CA HIS A 39 -35.62 -27.94 -15.92
C HIS A 39 -36.30 -26.86 -16.78
N ARG A 40 -35.63 -25.73 -17.03
CA ARG A 40 -36.12 -24.68 -17.95
C ARG A 40 -36.36 -25.22 -19.36
N GLU A 41 -35.38 -25.92 -19.93
CA GLU A 41 -35.50 -26.49 -21.28
C GLU A 41 -36.64 -27.52 -21.38
N SER A 42 -36.83 -28.33 -20.34
CA SER A 42 -37.95 -29.27 -20.27
C SER A 42 -39.31 -28.56 -20.21
N ILE A 43 -39.42 -27.48 -19.43
CA ILE A 43 -40.66 -26.71 -19.29
C ILE A 43 -40.99 -25.98 -20.60
N GLU A 44 -40.00 -25.35 -21.26
CA GLU A 44 -40.17 -24.73 -22.58
C GLU A 44 -40.67 -25.74 -23.62
N LYS A 45 -40.11 -26.95 -23.62
CA LYS A 45 -40.52 -28.00 -24.55
C LYS A 45 -41.97 -28.44 -24.31
N ILE A 46 -42.36 -28.66 -23.06
CA ILE A 46 -43.74 -29.04 -22.70
C ILE A 46 -44.73 -27.91 -23.03
N ALA A 47 -44.36 -26.66 -22.77
CA ALA A 47 -45.17 -25.49 -23.11
C ALA A 47 -45.42 -25.38 -24.62
N GLU A 48 -44.38 -25.56 -25.44
CA GLU A 48 -44.50 -25.51 -26.91
C GLU A 48 -45.31 -26.70 -27.45
N GLU A 49 -45.18 -27.89 -26.87
CA GLU A 49 -45.98 -29.08 -27.21
C GLU A 49 -47.47 -28.88 -26.87
N GLN A 50 -47.81 -28.34 -25.70
CA GLN A 50 -49.20 -28.02 -25.34
C GLN A 50 -49.78 -26.94 -26.25
N LYS A 51 -49.04 -25.84 -26.49
CA LYS A 51 -49.44 -24.77 -27.41
C LYS A 51 -49.76 -25.30 -28.81
N ASN A 52 -48.90 -26.15 -29.37
CA ASN A 52 -49.12 -26.76 -30.69
C ASN A 52 -50.34 -27.70 -30.69
N LYS A 53 -50.57 -28.43 -29.61
CA LYS A 53 -51.73 -29.34 -29.46
C LYS A 53 -53.05 -28.58 -29.39
N TYR A 54 -53.10 -27.46 -28.68
CA TYR A 54 -54.32 -26.63 -28.57
C TYR A 54 -54.54 -25.74 -29.81
N LEU A 55 -53.47 -25.27 -30.49
CA LEU A 55 -53.60 -24.63 -31.80
C LEU A 55 -54.25 -25.55 -32.86
N GLY A 56 -53.97 -26.85 -32.80
CA GLY A 56 -54.51 -27.85 -33.74
C GLY A 56 -55.99 -28.23 -33.53
N LEU A 57 -56.61 -27.85 -32.41
CA LEU A 57 -57.97 -28.28 -32.03
C LEU A 57 -59.02 -27.15 -32.02
N TYR A 58 -58.64 -25.89 -32.28
CA TYR A 58 -59.56 -24.73 -32.30
C TYR A 58 -60.41 -24.59 -31.03
N THR A 59 -59.85 -24.92 -29.85
CA THR A 59 -60.50 -24.76 -28.54
C THR A 59 -59.71 -23.80 -27.66
N ILE A 60 -60.43 -22.95 -26.91
CA ILE A 60 -59.88 -21.97 -25.96
C ILE A 60 -59.04 -22.70 -24.90
N LEU A 61 -57.80 -22.25 -24.69
CA LEU A 61 -56.88 -22.81 -23.70
C LEU A 61 -57.50 -22.74 -22.29
N PRO A 62 -57.55 -23.85 -21.52
CA PRO A 62 -58.07 -23.84 -20.16
C PRO A 62 -57.35 -22.82 -19.26
N SER A 63 -58.12 -22.09 -18.45
CA SER A 63 -57.59 -21.00 -17.60
C SER A 63 -56.51 -21.45 -16.62
N GLU A 64 -56.60 -22.69 -16.12
CA GLU A 64 -55.60 -23.29 -15.23
C GLU A 64 -54.22 -23.41 -15.90
N ILE A 65 -54.19 -23.78 -17.18
CA ILE A 65 -52.95 -23.93 -17.94
C ILE A 65 -52.37 -22.53 -18.25
N SER A 66 -53.22 -21.56 -18.57
CA SER A 66 -52.81 -20.17 -18.76
C SER A 66 -52.19 -19.56 -17.49
N LEU A 67 -52.73 -19.89 -16.31
CA LEU A 67 -52.19 -19.45 -15.03
C LEU A 67 -50.80 -20.06 -14.76
N GLN A 68 -50.66 -21.38 -14.92
CA GLN A 68 -49.37 -22.06 -14.74
C GLN A 68 -48.29 -21.54 -15.70
N LEU A 69 -48.67 -21.19 -16.94
CA LEU A 69 -47.75 -20.61 -17.91
C LEU A 69 -47.28 -19.21 -17.49
N ALA A 70 -48.19 -18.40 -16.91
CA ALA A 70 -47.86 -17.07 -16.42
C ALA A 70 -46.97 -17.11 -15.16
N GLU A 71 -47.22 -18.06 -14.26
CA GLU A 71 -46.37 -18.32 -13.09
C GLU A 71 -44.97 -18.78 -13.52
N ALA A 72 -44.88 -19.75 -14.45
CA ALA A 72 -43.61 -20.18 -15.02
C ALA A 72 -42.83 -19.04 -15.70
N ALA A 73 -43.53 -18.14 -16.41
CA ALA A 73 -42.91 -16.97 -17.03
C ALA A 73 -42.35 -15.98 -15.99
N LEU A 74 -43.03 -15.81 -14.84
CA LEU A 74 -42.54 -15.00 -13.74
C LEU A 74 -41.31 -15.64 -13.07
N ASP A 75 -41.33 -16.95 -12.85
CA ASP A 75 -40.20 -17.68 -12.27
C ASP A 75 -38.95 -17.59 -13.15
N LEU A 76 -39.11 -17.71 -14.47
CA LEU A 76 -38.01 -17.51 -15.42
C LEU A 76 -37.44 -16.08 -15.35
N LYS A 77 -38.31 -15.08 -15.26
CA LYS A 77 -37.88 -13.68 -15.10
C LYS A 77 -37.16 -13.42 -13.78
N ILE A 78 -37.57 -14.09 -12.69
CA ILE A 78 -36.89 -14.03 -11.40
C ILE A 78 -35.51 -14.69 -11.51
N HIS A 79 -35.42 -15.83 -12.18
CA HIS A 79 -34.15 -16.52 -12.42
C HIS A 79 -33.14 -15.65 -13.17
N ASP A 80 -33.57 -14.99 -14.26
CA ASP A 80 -32.71 -14.09 -15.03
C ASP A 80 -32.19 -12.91 -14.17
N GLN A 81 -33.05 -12.31 -13.34
CA GLN A 81 -32.65 -11.25 -12.40
C GLN A 81 -31.65 -11.73 -11.35
N ILE A 82 -31.83 -12.95 -10.83
CA ILE A 82 -30.89 -13.56 -9.88
C ILE A 82 -29.53 -13.77 -10.57
N GLN A 83 -29.53 -14.24 -11.81
CA GLN A 83 -28.30 -14.50 -12.56
C GLN A 83 -27.53 -13.21 -12.85
N GLU A 84 -28.22 -12.13 -13.23
CA GLU A 84 -27.62 -10.81 -13.40
C GLU A 84 -26.99 -10.31 -12.08
N LYS A 85 -27.71 -10.45 -10.96
CA LYS A 85 -27.20 -10.07 -9.63
C LYS A 85 -26.00 -10.89 -9.19
N ILE A 86 -25.96 -12.18 -9.50
CA ILE A 86 -24.78 -13.03 -9.24
C ILE A 86 -23.58 -12.50 -10.04
N GLN A 87 -23.77 -12.21 -11.32
CA GLN A 87 -22.69 -11.70 -12.17
C GLN A 87 -22.16 -10.35 -11.68
N GLU A 88 -23.02 -9.41 -11.25
CA GLU A 88 -22.62 -8.14 -10.64
C GLU A 88 -21.77 -8.35 -9.38
N ILE A 89 -22.17 -9.29 -8.51
CA ILE A 89 -21.43 -9.60 -7.27
C ILE A 89 -20.06 -10.20 -7.58
N GLU A 90 -19.97 -11.09 -8.57
CA GLU A 90 -18.70 -11.69 -9.00
C GLU A 90 -17.74 -10.64 -9.57
N GLN A 91 -18.24 -9.72 -10.41
CA GLN A 91 -17.45 -8.60 -10.93
C GLN A 91 -16.96 -7.70 -9.78
N GLY A 92 -17.84 -7.32 -8.85
CA GLY A 92 -17.46 -6.53 -7.67
C GLY A 92 -16.40 -7.24 -6.82
N LYS A 93 -16.47 -8.57 -6.69
CA LYS A 93 -15.47 -9.37 -5.96
C LYS A 93 -14.11 -9.35 -6.66
N ALA A 94 -14.08 -9.45 -8.00
CA ALA A 94 -12.84 -9.35 -8.77
C ALA A 94 -12.17 -7.98 -8.60
N ILE A 95 -12.95 -6.90 -8.71
CA ILE A 95 -12.48 -5.52 -8.48
C ILE A 95 -11.94 -5.37 -7.04
N SER A 96 -12.68 -5.89 -6.05
CA SER A 96 -12.27 -5.84 -4.64
C SER A 96 -10.93 -6.56 -4.39
N GLN A 97 -10.68 -7.67 -5.08
CA GLN A 97 -9.40 -8.38 -5.00
C GLN A 97 -8.26 -7.55 -5.59
N GLU A 98 -8.46 -6.87 -6.72
CA GLU A 98 -7.43 -6.01 -7.31
C GLU A 98 -7.12 -4.82 -6.41
N PHE A 99 -8.13 -4.16 -5.82
CA PHE A 99 -7.89 -3.14 -4.81
C PHE A 99 -7.07 -3.69 -3.64
N GLY A 100 -7.41 -4.90 -3.16
CA GLY A 100 -6.64 -5.58 -2.13
C GLY A 100 -5.17 -5.76 -2.50
N ARG A 101 -4.86 -6.08 -3.76
CA ARG A 101 -3.50 -6.23 -4.29
C ARG A 101 -2.77 -4.88 -4.35
N GLN A 102 -3.44 -3.84 -4.81
CA GLN A 102 -2.87 -2.48 -4.87
C GLN A 102 -2.56 -1.94 -3.47
N ILE A 103 -3.47 -2.09 -2.52
CA ILE A 103 -3.25 -1.72 -1.10
C ILE A 103 -2.00 -2.43 -0.57
N GLN A 104 -1.86 -3.73 -0.80
CA GLN A 104 -0.71 -4.49 -0.36
C GLN A 104 0.60 -4.03 -1.01
N LYS A 105 0.55 -3.64 -2.29
CA LYS A 105 1.72 -3.09 -2.99
C LYS A 105 2.18 -1.78 -2.34
N VAL A 106 1.29 -0.81 -2.15
CA VAL A 106 1.62 0.46 -1.50
C VAL A 106 2.11 0.24 -0.07
N ALA A 107 1.50 -0.69 0.67
CA ALA A 107 1.97 -1.05 2.01
C ALA A 107 3.41 -1.57 2.01
N LYS A 108 3.77 -2.44 1.04
CA LYS A 108 5.14 -2.95 0.87
C LYS A 108 6.12 -1.83 0.54
N ASP A 109 5.75 -0.96 -0.39
CA ASP A 109 6.57 0.20 -0.79
C ASP A 109 6.84 1.10 0.43
N LEU A 110 5.80 1.43 1.22
CA LEU A 110 5.95 2.21 2.45
C LEU A 110 6.82 1.52 3.50
N THR A 111 6.65 0.21 3.72
CA THR A 111 7.56 -0.51 4.64
C THR A 111 8.99 -0.50 4.15
N THR A 112 9.23 -0.57 2.83
CA THR A 112 10.57 -0.49 2.26
C THR A 112 11.19 0.89 2.52
N ILE A 113 10.45 1.96 2.25
CA ILE A 113 10.85 3.34 2.58
C ILE A 113 11.17 3.45 4.08
N LEU A 114 10.28 2.94 4.95
CA LEU A 114 10.47 2.95 6.40
C LEU A 114 11.76 2.23 6.81
N THR A 115 12.10 1.11 6.18
CA THR A 115 13.37 0.41 6.47
C THR A 115 14.59 1.20 5.99
N LYS A 116 14.53 1.81 4.80
CA LYS A 116 15.60 2.68 4.28
C LYS A 116 15.79 3.92 5.18
N LEU A 117 14.70 4.50 5.69
CA LEU A 117 14.73 5.61 6.67
C LEU A 117 15.36 5.22 8.02
N LYS A 118 15.37 3.92 8.38
CA LYS A 118 16.05 3.41 9.59
C LYS A 118 17.54 3.14 9.37
N ALA A 119 17.97 3.01 8.11
CA ALA A 119 19.36 2.73 7.80
C ALA A 119 20.24 3.93 8.21
N LYS A 120 21.40 3.61 8.77
CA LYS A 120 22.45 4.60 9.07
C LYS A 120 23.40 4.66 7.87
N THR A 121 23.89 5.86 7.60
CA THR A 121 24.85 6.13 6.53
C THR A 121 26.00 6.93 7.12
N ASP A 122 27.24 6.56 6.80
CA ASP A 122 28.44 7.22 7.34
C ASP A 122 28.80 8.52 6.60
N ASN A 123 28.23 8.71 5.41
CA ASN A 123 28.43 9.90 4.59
C ASN A 123 27.21 10.83 4.66
N LEU A 124 27.40 12.04 5.18
CA LEU A 124 26.35 13.04 5.35
C LEU A 124 25.75 13.52 4.01
N LEU A 125 26.57 13.73 2.98
CA LEU A 125 26.10 14.16 1.66
C LEU A 125 25.23 13.08 1.03
N GLN A 126 25.68 11.83 1.09
CA GLN A 126 24.89 10.69 0.62
C GLN A 126 23.58 10.58 1.40
N ALA A 127 23.63 10.70 2.73
CA ALA A 127 22.44 10.60 3.57
C ALA A 127 21.39 11.69 3.25
N LYS A 128 21.84 12.91 2.92
CA LYS A 128 20.97 14.01 2.47
C LYS A 128 20.34 13.72 1.11
N THR A 129 21.12 13.22 0.15
CA THR A 129 20.59 12.81 -1.16
C THR A 129 19.58 11.68 -1.02
N ASP A 130 19.90 10.64 -0.25
CA ASP A 130 18.98 9.53 0.02
C ASP A 130 17.71 10.03 0.71
N GLN A 131 17.81 10.96 1.66
CA GLN A 131 16.65 11.56 2.32
C GLN A 131 15.74 12.28 1.33
N LYS A 132 16.30 12.99 0.34
CA LYS A 132 15.52 13.65 -0.71
C LYS A 132 14.79 12.62 -1.58
N ILE A 133 15.50 11.59 -2.06
CA ILE A 133 14.91 10.52 -2.88
C ILE A 133 13.80 9.79 -2.11
N LEU A 134 14.02 9.48 -0.82
CA LEU A 134 13.01 8.84 0.02
C LEU A 134 11.79 9.73 0.25
N GLY A 135 11.96 11.06 0.29
CA GLY A 135 10.86 12.01 0.32
C GLY A 135 10.01 11.92 -0.95
N GLU A 136 10.65 11.93 -2.12
CA GLU A 136 9.97 11.79 -3.42
C GLU A 136 9.25 10.42 -3.55
N GLU A 137 9.89 9.33 -3.11
CA GLU A 137 9.26 8.00 -3.06
C GLU A 137 8.03 7.99 -2.14
N LEU A 138 8.09 8.69 -0.99
CA LEU A 138 7.01 8.79 -0.02
C LEU A 138 5.83 9.61 -0.57
N ASP A 139 6.11 10.74 -1.22
CA ASP A 139 5.10 11.56 -1.89
C ASP A 139 4.40 10.77 -3.00
N GLY A 140 5.15 10.00 -3.78
CA GLY A 140 4.60 9.09 -4.80
C GLY A 140 3.73 7.98 -4.21
N CYS A 141 4.03 7.51 -2.99
CA CYS A 141 3.16 6.59 -2.26
C CYS A 141 1.88 7.30 -1.77
N ASN A 142 1.98 8.55 -1.32
CA ASN A 142 0.84 9.35 -0.89
C ASN A 142 -0.16 9.56 -2.04
N SER A 143 0.30 9.95 -3.23
CA SER A 143 -0.57 10.14 -4.40
C SER A 143 -1.35 8.86 -4.74
N LYS A 144 -0.66 7.72 -4.83
CA LYS A 144 -1.30 6.42 -5.08
C LYS A 144 -2.29 6.04 -3.97
N LEU A 145 -1.96 6.36 -2.71
CA LEU A 145 -2.83 6.09 -1.58
C LEU A 145 -4.12 6.93 -1.65
N MET A 146 -4.03 8.22 -2.02
CA MET A 146 -5.20 9.09 -2.17
C MET A 146 -6.09 8.65 -3.33
N GLU A 147 -5.49 8.31 -4.48
CA GLU A 147 -6.23 7.76 -5.63
C GLU A 147 -6.95 6.47 -5.27
N LEU A 148 -6.27 5.57 -4.55
CA LEU A 148 -6.83 4.30 -4.11
C LEU A 148 -7.93 4.48 -3.06
N ASP A 149 -7.80 5.42 -2.13
CA ASP A 149 -8.84 5.76 -1.15
C ASP A 149 -10.09 6.28 -1.87
N ALA A 150 -9.94 7.23 -2.78
CA ALA A 150 -11.05 7.75 -3.58
C ALA A 150 -11.75 6.64 -4.38
N ALA A 151 -10.98 5.79 -5.08
CA ALA A 151 -11.53 4.68 -5.85
C ALA A 151 -12.25 3.65 -4.96
N VAL A 152 -11.72 3.36 -3.76
CA VAL A 152 -12.36 2.47 -2.78
C VAL A 152 -13.62 3.10 -2.19
N GLN A 153 -13.67 4.41 -1.99
CA GLN A 153 -14.87 5.12 -1.54
C GLN A 153 -15.99 5.02 -2.58
N THR A 154 -15.71 5.36 -3.84
CA THR A 154 -16.69 5.21 -4.95
C THR A 154 -17.13 3.76 -5.12
N PHE A 155 -16.20 2.79 -5.02
CA PHE A 155 -16.55 1.37 -5.05
C PHE A 155 -17.43 0.96 -3.86
N SER A 156 -17.22 1.54 -2.67
CA SER A 156 -18.00 1.24 -1.47
C SER A 156 -19.43 1.76 -1.56
N GLU A 157 -19.67 2.84 -2.29
CA GLU A 157 -21.01 3.36 -2.56
C GLU A 157 -21.83 2.36 -3.38
N GLN A 158 -21.21 1.70 -4.36
CA GLN A 158 -21.85 0.71 -5.23
C GLN A 158 -21.90 -0.69 -4.59
N HIS A 159 -20.85 -1.07 -3.85
CA HIS A 159 -20.67 -2.41 -3.28
C HIS A 159 -20.35 -2.35 -1.77
N GLY A 160 -21.30 -1.90 -0.96
CA GLY A 160 -21.09 -1.60 0.46
C GLY A 160 -20.50 -2.76 1.31
N GLN A 161 -20.84 -4.01 1.01
CA GLN A 161 -20.30 -5.16 1.77
C GLN A 161 -18.83 -5.47 1.41
N LEU A 162 -18.44 -5.28 0.15
CA LEU A 162 -17.06 -5.51 -0.32
C LEU A 162 -16.15 -4.31 -0.05
N GLY A 163 -16.72 -3.11 0.00
CA GLY A 163 -16.01 -1.86 0.26
C GLY A 163 -15.55 -1.68 1.70
N LYS A 164 -16.39 -2.03 2.70
CA LYS A 164 -16.08 -1.86 4.14
C LYS A 164 -14.72 -2.45 4.56
N PRO A 165 -14.36 -3.70 4.19
CA PRO A 165 -13.05 -4.25 4.51
C PRO A 165 -11.89 -3.51 3.82
N LEU A 166 -12.10 -3.00 2.61
CA LEU A 166 -11.09 -2.24 1.87
C LEU A 166 -10.86 -0.87 2.52
N ALA A 167 -11.92 -0.14 2.86
CA ALA A 167 -11.82 1.13 3.57
C ALA A 167 -11.06 0.98 4.91
N LYS A 168 -11.32 -0.10 5.66
CA LYS A 168 -10.55 -0.39 6.88
C LYS A 168 -9.06 -0.64 6.61
N LYS A 169 -8.71 -1.30 5.49
CA LYS A 169 -7.31 -1.51 5.10
C LYS A 169 -6.65 -0.19 4.68
N ILE A 170 -7.37 0.67 3.96
CA ILE A 170 -6.90 2.02 3.61
C ILE A 170 -6.63 2.85 4.86
N GLY A 171 -7.53 2.84 5.85
CA GLY A 171 -7.31 3.55 7.11
C GLY A 171 -6.02 3.11 7.83
N LYS A 172 -5.73 1.80 7.86
CA LYS A 172 -4.44 1.31 8.39
C LYS A 172 -3.24 1.74 7.55
N LEU A 173 -3.41 1.79 6.24
CA LEU A 173 -2.36 2.22 5.32
C LEU A 173 -2.05 3.72 5.47
N MET A 174 -3.07 4.55 5.68
CA MET A 174 -2.91 5.96 6.05
C MET A 174 -2.15 6.13 7.37
N GLU A 175 -2.46 5.32 8.38
CA GLU A 175 -1.71 5.35 9.65
C GLU A 175 -0.23 5.02 9.44
N LEU A 176 0.08 3.96 8.68
CA LEU A 176 1.45 3.59 8.32
C LEU A 176 2.16 4.72 7.55
N HIS A 177 1.48 5.35 6.61
CA HIS A 177 2.01 6.50 5.87
C HIS A 177 2.36 7.66 6.80
N GLN A 178 1.46 8.02 7.72
CA GLN A 178 1.70 9.08 8.71
C GLN A 178 2.87 8.75 9.65
N GLN A 179 3.01 7.49 10.08
CA GLN A 179 4.18 7.05 10.84
C GLN A 179 5.47 7.20 10.05
N THR A 180 5.43 6.90 8.75
CA THR A 180 6.59 7.02 7.85
C THR A 180 6.99 8.48 7.64
N ILE A 181 6.03 9.39 7.48
CA ILE A 181 6.29 10.85 7.42
C ILE A 181 7.05 11.32 8.66
N ARG A 182 6.51 11.04 9.85
CA ARG A 182 7.13 11.46 11.12
C ARG A 182 8.57 10.95 11.24
N GLN A 183 8.81 9.74 10.76
CA GLN A 183 10.15 9.17 10.77
C GLN A 183 11.08 9.85 9.76
N ALA A 184 10.59 10.19 8.57
CA ALA A 184 11.35 10.94 7.57
C ALA A 184 11.71 12.35 8.08
N GLU A 185 10.76 13.05 8.70
CA GLU A 185 10.99 14.38 9.31
C GLU A 185 12.02 14.32 10.43
N ASN A 186 11.94 13.32 11.31
CA ASN A 186 12.92 13.13 12.39
C ASN A 186 14.34 12.86 11.85
N ARG A 187 14.47 12.08 10.77
CA ARG A 187 15.75 11.84 10.12
C ARG A 187 16.27 13.13 9.47
N LEU A 188 15.42 13.88 8.78
CA LEU A 188 15.79 15.15 8.15
C LEU A 188 16.29 16.17 9.17
N SER A 189 15.61 16.32 10.32
CA SER A 189 16.05 17.27 11.35
C SER A 189 17.44 16.92 11.91
N LYS A 190 17.71 15.63 12.14
CA LYS A 190 19.02 15.14 12.57
C LYS A 190 20.11 15.38 11.51
N LEU A 191 19.78 15.17 10.23
CA LEU A 191 20.73 15.44 9.14
C LEU A 191 21.05 16.93 9.01
N ASN A 192 20.06 17.80 9.23
CA ASN A 192 20.28 19.25 9.24
C ASN A 192 21.15 19.67 10.42
N GLN A 193 20.91 19.11 11.61
CA GLN A 193 21.76 19.35 12.77
C GLN A 193 23.20 18.88 12.54
N ALA A 194 23.40 17.67 12.01
CA ALA A 194 24.74 17.17 11.68
C ALA A 194 25.46 18.06 10.65
N SER A 195 24.72 18.64 9.71
CA SER A 195 25.26 19.59 8.74
C SER A 195 25.72 20.90 9.38
N SER A 196 24.91 21.48 10.28
CA SER A 196 25.28 22.70 11.02
C SER A 196 26.57 22.48 11.81
N HIS A 197 26.64 21.38 12.56
CA HIS A 197 27.84 21.07 13.35
C HIS A 197 29.07 20.86 12.47
N LEU A 198 28.94 20.19 11.31
CA LEU A 198 30.06 20.01 10.41
C LEU A 198 30.57 21.35 9.85
N GLU A 199 29.66 22.29 9.55
CA GLU A 199 30.00 23.64 9.11
C GLU A 199 30.75 24.40 10.20
N GLU A 200 30.24 24.40 11.44
CA GLU A 200 30.90 24.99 12.61
C GLU A 200 32.33 24.43 12.83
N TYR A 201 32.49 23.10 12.71
CA TYR A 201 33.80 22.46 12.83
C TYR A 201 34.76 22.88 11.71
N ASN A 202 34.27 23.01 10.48
CA ASN A 202 35.07 23.45 9.35
C ASN A 202 35.52 24.92 9.50
N GLU A 203 34.64 25.80 9.98
CA GLU A 203 35.00 27.21 10.28
C GLU A 203 36.08 27.30 11.38
N MET A 204 35.96 26.48 12.43
CA MET A 204 36.97 26.41 13.48
C MET A 204 38.30 25.88 12.94
N LEU A 205 38.27 24.83 12.12
CA LEU A 205 39.45 24.27 11.48
C LEU A 205 40.14 25.30 10.59
N GLU A 206 39.39 26.02 9.76
CA GLU A 206 39.92 27.08 8.91
C GLU A 206 40.58 28.19 9.74
N SER A 207 39.93 28.57 10.85
CA SER A 207 40.49 29.54 11.79
C SER A 207 41.82 29.05 12.38
N ILE A 208 41.88 27.81 12.87
CA ILE A 208 43.11 27.20 13.41
C ILE A 208 44.21 27.15 12.35
N LEU A 209 43.89 26.75 11.12
CA LEU A 209 44.85 26.73 10.01
C LEU A 209 45.40 28.13 9.71
N LYS A 210 44.57 29.18 9.73
CA LYS A 210 45.01 30.57 9.61
C LYS A 210 45.95 30.99 10.75
N TRP A 211 45.64 30.61 11.99
CA TRP A 211 46.52 30.86 13.14
C TRP A 211 47.87 30.15 13.03
N ILE A 212 47.87 28.89 12.58
CA ILE A 212 49.09 28.12 12.33
C ILE A 212 49.94 28.80 11.25
N GLU A 213 49.33 29.26 10.17
CA GLU A 213 50.06 29.92 9.09
C GLU A 213 50.67 31.24 9.55
N LYS A 214 49.92 32.05 10.31
CA LYS A 214 50.44 33.26 10.97
C LYS A 214 51.64 32.95 11.88
N ALA A 215 51.53 31.91 12.70
CA ALA A 215 52.61 31.50 13.60
C ALA A 215 53.86 31.04 12.84
N LYS A 216 53.70 30.31 11.73
CA LYS A 216 54.84 29.91 10.88
C LYS A 216 55.58 31.12 10.31
N VAL A 217 54.86 32.12 9.81
CA VAL A 217 55.45 33.35 9.26
C VAL A 217 56.27 34.08 10.33
N LEU A 218 55.75 34.18 11.56
CA LEU A 218 56.47 34.80 12.68
C LEU A 218 57.75 34.05 13.03
N VAL A 219 57.69 32.72 13.14
CA VAL A 219 58.85 31.89 13.53
C VAL A 219 59.95 31.89 12.46
N HIS A 220 59.60 31.99 11.17
CA HIS A 220 60.59 32.09 10.08
C HIS A 220 61.06 33.52 9.80
N GLY A 221 60.52 34.52 10.48
CA GLY A 221 60.97 35.91 10.38
C GLY A 221 62.39 36.05 10.92
N ASN A 222 63.29 36.65 10.15
CA ASN A 222 64.68 36.83 10.57
C ASN A 222 64.77 37.89 11.70
N ILE A 223 65.35 37.50 12.85
CA ILE A 223 65.55 38.41 13.98
C ILE A 223 66.77 39.28 13.69
N ALA A 224 66.55 40.60 13.60
CA ALA A 224 67.60 41.54 13.30
C ALA A 224 68.24 42.02 14.62
N TRP A 225 69.48 41.57 14.88
CA TRP A 225 70.22 41.82 16.14
C TRP A 225 71.03 43.12 16.15
N ASN A 226 70.76 44.01 15.21
CA ASN A 226 71.57 45.19 14.89
C ASN A 226 71.31 46.41 15.79
N SER A 227 70.16 46.50 16.48
CA SER A 227 69.92 47.56 17.47
C SER A 227 68.87 47.19 18.52
N ALA A 228 68.98 47.79 19.72
CA ALA A 228 68.03 47.59 20.81
C ALA A 228 66.61 48.10 20.49
N SER A 229 66.48 49.14 19.66
CA SER A 229 65.18 49.64 19.20
C SER A 229 64.49 48.66 18.25
N GLN A 230 65.22 48.05 17.31
CA GLN A 230 64.68 47.04 16.40
C GLN A 230 64.24 45.77 17.13
N LEU A 231 65.01 45.31 18.12
CA LEU A 231 64.60 44.18 18.97
C LEU A 231 63.33 44.50 19.77
N ARG A 232 63.17 45.73 20.26
CA ARG A 232 61.97 46.16 20.99
C ARG A 232 60.73 46.20 20.09
N GLU A 233 60.87 46.71 18.87
CA GLU A 233 59.79 46.71 17.87
C GLU A 233 59.41 45.28 17.46
N GLN A 234 60.39 44.40 17.22
CA GLN A 234 60.14 42.99 16.92
C GLN A 234 59.43 42.28 18.09
N TYR A 235 59.82 42.56 19.34
CA TYR A 235 59.15 42.03 20.54
C TYR A 235 57.69 42.50 20.66
N ILE A 236 57.42 43.78 20.42
CA ILE A 236 56.06 44.35 20.47
C ILE A 236 55.18 43.73 19.37
N LEU A 237 55.71 43.56 18.15
CA LEU A 237 54.98 42.91 17.06
C LEU A 237 54.61 41.47 17.38
N HIS A 238 55.52 40.70 17.99
CA HIS A 238 55.24 39.35 18.46
C HIS A 238 54.17 39.34 19.56
N GLN A 239 54.19 40.29 20.51
CA GLN A 239 53.15 40.39 21.55
C GLN A 239 51.77 40.75 21.00
N ILE A 240 51.69 41.60 19.97
CA ILE A 240 50.42 42.01 19.37
C ILE A 240 49.82 40.88 18.53
N TYR A 241 50.65 40.07 17.85
CA TYR A 241 50.17 39.03 16.95
C TYR A 241 49.58 37.79 17.66
N PHE A 242 49.97 37.56 18.92
CA PHE A 242 49.50 36.44 19.77
C PHE A 242 48.35 36.81 20.72
N ARG A 243 47.83 38.04 20.63
CA ARG A 243 46.67 38.50 21.39
C ARG A 243 45.39 38.39 20.55
#